data_AF-A0A1W1Z707-F1
#
_entry.id   AF-A0A1W1Z707-F1
#
_cell.length_a   1.000
_cell.length_b   1.000
_cell.length_c   1.000
_cell.angle_alpha   90.00
_cell.angle_beta   90.00
_cell.angle_gamma   90.00
#
_symmetry.space_group_name_H-M   'P 1'
#
loop_
_entity.id
_entity.type
_entity.pdbx_description
1 polymer ?
#
loop_
_entity_poly.entity_id
_entity_poly.type
_entity_poly.pdbx_seq_one_letter_code
_entity_poly.pdbx_strand_id
1 'polypeptide(L)'
;MQNKFVRGYLAGTIAGVVMAVLNLISYTLGIAKVRYLDIAAIVVWGDFPESMREEIFAQVLQIAVAGLLGIVFVYLLPKLKYSYPLISGSTYGAAVWVIIHTLGTIFHIPMLEHATPESNLSHLFTAMTYGLVLTVVLARLDCYAESCKH
;
A
#
# COMPACT_ATOMS: atom_id res chain seq x y z
N MET A 1 -22.77 -6.41 0.51
CA MET A 1 -21.60 -6.04 -0.34
C MET A 1 -21.05 -4.66 0.00
N GLN A 2 -21.90 -3.64 0.17
CA GLN A 2 -21.52 -2.27 0.56
C GLN A 2 -20.60 -2.20 1.80
N ASN A 3 -20.90 -2.98 2.85
CA ASN A 3 -20.07 -3.01 4.06
C ASN A 3 -18.66 -3.55 3.85
N LYS A 4 -18.45 -4.52 2.94
CA LYS A 4 -17.12 -5.09 2.68
C LYS A 4 -16.26 -4.16 1.83
N PHE A 5 -16.88 -3.54 0.83
CA PHE A 5 -16.23 -2.55 -0.02
C PHE A 5 -15.70 -1.37 0.81
N VAL A 6 -16.56 -0.74 1.61
CA VAL A 6 -16.18 0.44 2.41
C VAL A 6 -15.13 0.09 3.46
N ARG A 7 -15.27 -1.05 4.16
CA ARG A 7 -14.27 -1.49 5.15
C ARG A 7 -12.93 -1.79 4.51
N GLY A 8 -12.91 -2.46 3.36
CA GLY A 8 -11.69 -2.74 2.62
C GLY A 8 -11.00 -1.47 2.16
N TYR A 9 -11.76 -0.53 1.59
CA TYR A 9 -11.23 0.76 1.18
C TYR A 9 -10.67 1.57 2.35
N LEU A 10 -11.41 1.65 3.46
CA LEU A 10 -10.98 2.38 4.66
C LEU A 10 -9.74 1.74 5.30
N ALA A 11 -9.71 0.42 5.42
CA ALA A 11 -8.57 -0.31 5.95
C ALA A 11 -7.33 -0.15 5.05
N GLY A 12 -7.50 -0.21 3.72
CA GLY A 12 -6.44 0.04 2.75
C GLY A 12 -5.94 1.48 2.78
N THR A 13 -6.83 2.46 2.97
CA THR A 13 -6.46 3.87 3.08
C THR A 13 -5.62 4.10 4.35
N ILE A 14 -6.07 3.61 5.51
CA ILE A 14 -5.33 3.76 6.78
C ILE A 14 -3.96 3.07 6.69
N ALA A 15 -3.93 1.84 6.16
CA ALA A 15 -2.68 1.13 5.94
C ALA A 15 -1.76 1.86 4.94
N GLY A 16 -2.33 2.45 3.89
CA GLY A 16 -1.62 3.24 2.88
C GLY A 16 -0.97 4.49 3.47
N VAL A 17 -1.66 5.17 4.39
CA VAL A 17 -1.09 6.32 5.13
C VAL A 17 0.08 5.87 5.99
N VAL A 18 -0.06 4.78 6.76
CA VAL A 18 1.04 4.26 7.59
C VAL A 18 2.23 3.86 6.72
N MET A 19 1.99 3.20 5.59
CA MET A 19 3.02 2.84 4.62
C MET A 19 3.74 4.05 4.04
N ALA A 20 3.00 5.11 3.69
CA ALA A 20 3.57 6.36 3.16
C ALA A 20 4.44 7.06 4.22
N VAL A 21 4.00 7.12 5.47
CA VAL A 21 4.79 7.69 6.58
C VAL A 21 6.09 6.92 6.78
N LEU A 22 6.04 5.58 6.79
CA LEU A 22 7.25 4.77 6.95
C LEU A 22 8.21 4.93 5.77
N ASN A 23 7.70 5.03 4.55
CA ASN A 23 8.53 5.30 3.39
C ASN A 23 9.16 6.69 3.42
N LEU A 24 8.44 7.71 3.88
CA LEU A 24 9.00 9.04 4.08
C LEU A 24 10.13 9.02 5.12
N ILE A 25 9.95 8.28 6.22
CA ILE A 25 11.02 8.09 7.23
C ILE A 25 12.24 7.43 6.58
N SER A 26 12.06 6.30 5.87
CA SER A 26 13.15 5.63 5.16
C SER A 26 13.85 6.53 4.13
N TYR A 27 13.09 7.41 3.47
CA TYR A 27 13.62 8.38 2.52
C TYR A 27 14.47 9.46 3.22
N THR A 28 13.98 10.03 4.32
CA THR A 28 14.73 11.03 5.12
C THR A 28 16.01 10.47 5.73
N LEU A 29 16.04 9.16 6.04
CA LEU A 29 17.22 8.44 6.51
C LEU A 29 18.20 8.07 5.36
N GLY A 30 17.84 8.36 4.11
CA GLY A 30 18.65 8.07 2.92
C GLY A 30 18.69 6.60 2.50
N ILE A 31 17.89 5.73 3.14
CA ILE A 31 17.78 4.29 2.87
C ILE A 31 16.96 4.06 1.59
N ALA A 32 15.78 4.67 1.52
CA ALA A 32 14.97 4.70 0.30
C ALA A 32 15.39 5.89 -0.55
N LYS A 33 15.66 5.66 -1.85
CA LYS A 33 15.98 6.74 -2.80
C LYS A 33 14.74 7.32 -3.46
N VAL A 34 13.60 6.67 -3.29
CA VAL A 34 12.35 6.95 -4.00
C VAL A 34 11.17 6.91 -3.02
N ARG A 35 10.32 7.94 -3.09
CA ARG A 35 9.07 7.99 -2.33
C ARG A 35 7.95 7.33 -3.12
N TYR A 36 6.96 6.77 -2.45
CA TYR A 36 5.79 6.19 -3.13
C TYR A 36 4.98 7.23 -3.91
N LEU A 37 4.97 8.48 -3.46
CA LEU A 37 4.34 9.59 -4.19
C LEU A 37 5.08 9.90 -5.50
N ASP A 38 6.42 9.76 -5.55
CA ASP A 38 7.19 9.99 -6.78
C ASP A 38 6.82 8.95 -7.85
N ILE A 39 6.61 7.70 -7.44
CA ILE A 39 6.13 6.63 -8.33
C ILE A 39 4.72 6.97 -8.86
N ALA A 40 3.83 7.45 -7.99
CA ALA A 40 2.47 7.85 -8.41
C ALA A 40 2.49 9.04 -9.38
N ALA A 41 3.35 10.03 -9.13
CA ALA A 41 3.56 11.20 -9.99
C ALA A 41 4.00 10.79 -11.41
N ILE A 42 5.06 9.98 -11.50
CA ILE A 42 5.60 9.51 -12.77
C ILE A 42 4.56 8.68 -13.54
N VAL A 43 3.78 7.85 -12.86
CA VAL A 43 2.72 7.06 -13.53
C VAL A 43 1.62 7.93 -14.11
N VAL A 44 1.26 9.05 -13.46
CA VAL A 44 0.10 9.87 -13.87
C VAL A 44 0.48 10.97 -14.85
N TRP A 45 1.61 11.65 -14.66
CA TRP A 45 2.03 12.76 -15.52
C TRP A 45 3.42 12.62 -16.12
N GLY A 46 4.16 11.54 -15.82
CA GLY A 46 5.42 11.20 -16.50
C GLY A 46 6.67 11.86 -15.90
N ASP A 47 6.54 12.65 -14.84
CA ASP A 47 7.66 13.39 -14.24
C ASP A 47 7.56 13.45 -12.71
N PHE A 48 8.61 13.94 -12.07
CA PHE A 48 8.63 14.23 -10.63
C PHE A 48 7.69 15.38 -10.28
N PRO A 49 7.13 15.38 -9.07
CA PRO A 49 6.41 16.55 -8.59
C PRO A 49 7.40 17.71 -8.38
N GLU A 50 7.18 18.83 -9.06
CA GLU A 50 8.01 20.05 -8.94
C GLU A 50 7.42 21.05 -7.92
N SER A 51 6.13 20.90 -7.60
CA SER A 51 5.42 21.79 -6.70
C SER A 51 4.76 21.04 -5.53
N MET A 52 4.60 21.72 -4.39
CA MET A 52 3.91 21.17 -3.22
C MET A 52 2.47 20.71 -3.56
N ARG A 53 1.83 21.35 -4.55
CA ARG A 53 0.50 20.95 -5.03
C ARG A 53 0.53 19.59 -5.74
N GLU A 54 1.53 19.37 -6.59
CA GLU A 54 1.74 18.08 -7.26
C GLU A 54 2.10 16.99 -6.26
N GLU A 55 2.94 17.28 -5.26
CA GLU A 55 3.26 16.31 -4.19
C GLU A 55 2.01 15.87 -3.42
N ILE A 56 1.15 16.82 -3.02
CA ILE A 56 -0.11 16.50 -2.33
C ILE A 56 -1.00 15.65 -3.24
N PHE A 57 -1.11 16.01 -4.52
CA PHE A 57 -1.97 15.29 -5.46
C PHE A 57 -1.47 13.87 -5.73
N ALA A 58 -0.15 13.68 -5.93
CA ALA A 58 0.49 12.36 -6.04
C ALA A 58 0.29 11.52 -4.77
N GLN A 59 0.42 12.14 -3.59
CA GLN A 59 0.22 11.45 -2.31
C GLN A 59 -1.22 10.98 -2.15
N VAL A 60 -2.20 11.80 -2.55
CA VAL A 60 -3.62 11.41 -2.54
C VAL A 60 -3.88 10.25 -3.50
N LEU A 61 -3.31 10.30 -4.71
CA LEU A 61 -3.42 9.21 -5.69
C LEU A 61 -2.83 7.90 -5.15
N GLN A 62 -1.64 7.96 -4.57
CA GLN A 62 -0.97 6.81 -3.96
C GLN A 62 -1.84 6.18 -2.85
N ILE A 63 -2.41 7.00 -1.96
CA ILE A 63 -3.30 6.53 -0.88
C ILE A 63 -4.61 5.96 -1.46
N ALA A 64 -5.16 6.58 -2.50
CA ALA A 64 -6.37 6.08 -3.16
C ALA A 64 -6.14 4.69 -3.78
N VAL A 65 -4.99 4.48 -4.43
CA VAL A 65 -4.58 3.16 -4.95
C VAL A 65 -4.42 2.15 -3.81
N ALA A 66 -3.83 2.55 -2.67
CA ALA A 66 -3.75 1.69 -1.48
C ALA A 66 -5.15 1.30 -0.96
N GLY A 67 -6.11 2.24 -0.95
CA GLY A 67 -7.51 1.95 -0.64
C GLY A 67 -8.12 0.90 -1.59
N LEU A 68 -7.87 1.01 -2.89
CA LEU A 68 -8.33 0.03 -3.88
C LEU A 68 -7.74 -1.37 -3.64
N LEU A 69 -6.46 -1.45 -3.29
CA LEU A 69 -5.81 -2.71 -2.91
C LEU A 69 -6.46 -3.30 -1.64
N GLY A 70 -6.80 -2.47 -0.66
CA GLY A 70 -7.55 -2.92 0.52
C GLY A 70 -8.91 -3.56 0.19
N ILE A 71 -9.61 -3.04 -0.82
CA ILE A 71 -10.84 -3.67 -1.35
C ILE A 71 -10.51 -5.08 -1.87
N VAL A 72 -9.51 -5.21 -2.73
CA VAL A 72 -9.08 -6.50 -3.30
C VAL A 72 -8.79 -7.52 -2.19
N PHE A 73 -8.08 -7.09 -1.15
CA PHE A 73 -7.76 -7.94 0.00
C PHE A 73 -9.00 -8.49 0.71
N VAL A 74 -10.00 -7.65 0.99
CA VAL A 74 -11.25 -8.08 1.64
C VAL A 74 -12.01 -9.13 0.85
N TYR A 75 -11.97 -9.07 -0.49
CA TYR A 75 -12.61 -10.08 -1.33
C TYR A 75 -11.78 -11.36 -1.46
N LEU A 76 -10.47 -11.27 -1.28
CA LEU A 76 -9.56 -12.42 -1.32
C LEU A 76 -9.57 -13.20 -0.01
N LEU A 77 -9.70 -12.52 1.13
CA LEU A 77 -9.57 -13.08 2.48
C LEU A 77 -10.51 -14.27 2.78
N PRO A 78 -11.79 -14.30 2.36
CA PRO A 78 -12.66 -15.46 2.59
C PRO A 78 -12.28 -16.72 1.80
N LYS A 79 -11.56 -16.57 0.67
CA LYS A 79 -11.08 -17.71 -0.14
C LYS A 79 -9.85 -18.35 0.48
N LEU A 80 -9.20 -17.61 1.35
CA LEU A 80 -7.95 -17.89 1.99
C LEU A 80 -8.28 -18.48 3.38
N LYS A 81 -8.48 -19.80 3.45
CA LYS A 81 -8.73 -20.55 4.72
C LYS A 81 -7.49 -20.49 5.61
N TYR A 82 -7.26 -19.40 6.32
CA TYR A 82 -6.04 -19.20 7.10
C TYR A 82 -6.28 -19.20 8.61
N SER A 83 -5.46 -19.99 9.32
CA SER A 83 -5.33 -19.93 10.78
C SER A 83 -4.55 -18.72 11.30
N TYR A 84 -3.88 -17.95 10.41
CA TYR A 84 -2.97 -16.86 10.80
C TYR A 84 -3.16 -15.60 9.93
N PRO A 85 -4.19 -14.77 10.20
CA PRO A 85 -4.57 -13.65 9.33
C PRO A 85 -3.49 -12.57 9.17
N LEU A 86 -2.64 -12.36 10.19
CA LEU A 86 -1.55 -11.38 10.14
C LEU A 86 -0.47 -11.76 9.11
N ILE A 87 -0.07 -13.04 9.07
CA ILE A 87 0.91 -13.52 8.10
C ILE A 87 0.33 -13.36 6.69
N SER A 88 -0.94 -13.71 6.50
CA SER A 88 -1.64 -13.55 5.22
C SER A 88 -1.73 -12.10 4.74
N GLY A 89 -1.90 -11.15 5.66
CA GLY A 89 -1.84 -9.72 5.35
C GLY A 89 -0.45 -9.30 4.87
N SER A 90 0.58 -9.64 5.64
CA SER A 90 1.96 -9.33 5.31
C SER A 90 2.39 -9.92 3.96
N THR A 91 2.06 -11.19 3.69
CA THR A 91 2.34 -11.84 2.41
C THR A 91 1.56 -11.22 1.26
N TYR A 92 0.31 -10.79 1.50
CA TYR A 92 -0.44 -10.02 0.51
C TYR A 92 0.26 -8.71 0.16
N GLY A 93 0.72 -7.95 1.16
CA GLY A 93 1.47 -6.71 0.94
C GLY A 93 2.76 -6.94 0.15
N ALA A 94 3.54 -7.96 0.51
CA ALA A 94 4.73 -8.36 -0.23
C ALA A 94 4.41 -8.76 -1.68
N ALA A 95 3.37 -9.56 -1.90
CA ALA A 95 2.95 -9.98 -3.24
C ALA A 95 2.51 -8.80 -4.11
N VAL A 96 1.74 -7.86 -3.55
CA VAL A 96 1.35 -6.62 -4.23
C VAL A 96 2.57 -5.81 -4.62
N TRP A 97 3.55 -5.65 -3.73
CA TRP A 97 4.79 -4.94 -4.05
C TRP A 97 5.56 -5.63 -5.19
N VAL A 98 5.73 -6.96 -5.14
CA VAL A 98 6.39 -7.71 -6.22
C VAL A 98 5.67 -7.49 -7.55
N ILE A 99 4.33 -7.55 -7.57
CA ILE A 99 3.54 -7.34 -8.78
C ILE A 99 3.74 -5.92 -9.33
N ILE A 100 3.59 -4.89 -8.49
CA ILE A 100 3.73 -3.49 -8.90
C ILE A 100 5.16 -3.21 -9.36
N HIS A 101 6.16 -3.70 -8.63
CA HIS A 101 7.56 -3.51 -8.98
C HIS A 101 7.89 -4.19 -10.32
N THR A 102 7.48 -5.45 -10.49
CA THR A 102 7.68 -6.19 -11.75
C THR A 102 7.00 -5.50 -12.93
N LEU A 103 5.75 -5.05 -12.76
CA LEU A 103 5.05 -4.30 -13.80
C LEU A 103 5.78 -3.00 -14.12
N GLY A 104 6.21 -2.26 -13.12
CA GLY A 104 6.96 -1.02 -13.32
C GLY A 104 8.29 -1.23 -14.05
N THR A 105 9.01 -2.31 -13.76
CA THR A 105 10.22 -2.70 -14.50
C THR A 105 9.90 -3.05 -15.95
N ILE A 106 8.84 -3.82 -16.22
CA ILE A 106 8.41 -4.18 -17.58
C ILE A 106 8.02 -2.92 -18.39
N PHE A 107 7.40 -1.94 -17.74
CA PHE A 107 7.01 -0.66 -18.35
C PHE A 107 8.13 0.39 -18.34
N HIS A 108 9.37 0.01 -17.97
CA HIS A 108 10.54 0.90 -17.96
C HIS A 108 10.33 2.17 -17.13
N ILE A 109 9.67 2.06 -15.97
CA ILE A 109 9.57 3.15 -15.02
C ILE A 109 10.97 3.36 -14.40
N PRO A 110 11.66 4.49 -14.65
CA PRO A 110 13.10 4.63 -14.39
C PRO A 110 13.49 4.34 -12.94
N MET A 111 12.61 4.71 -12.00
CA MET A 111 12.82 4.55 -10.56
C MET A 111 12.67 3.11 -10.06
N LEU A 112 11.92 2.27 -10.79
CA LEU A 112 11.71 0.86 -10.46
C LEU A 112 12.72 -0.03 -11.17
N GLU A 113 13.19 0.37 -12.36
CA GLU A 113 14.20 -0.35 -13.14
C GLU A 113 15.62 -0.24 -12.54
N HIS A 114 15.97 0.93 -11.99
CA HIS A 114 17.29 1.19 -11.39
C HIS A 114 17.25 1.32 -9.86
N ALA A 115 16.27 0.68 -9.21
CA ALA A 115 16.15 0.71 -7.76
C ALA A 115 17.34 0.01 -7.08
N THR A 116 17.99 0.71 -6.15
CA THR A 116 19.05 0.14 -5.30
C THR A 116 18.52 -0.99 -4.42
N PRO A 117 19.31 -2.03 -4.10
CA PRO A 117 18.87 -3.12 -3.22
C PRO A 117 18.31 -2.64 -1.87
N GLU A 118 18.89 -1.59 -1.29
CA GLU A 118 18.45 -0.99 -0.02
C GLU A 118 17.04 -0.39 -0.14
N SER A 119 16.76 0.30 -1.23
CA SER A 119 15.43 0.86 -1.52
C SER A 119 14.41 -0.24 -1.74
N ASN A 120 14.77 -1.32 -2.46
CA ASN A 120 13.88 -2.46 -2.68
C ASN A 120 13.56 -3.19 -1.37
N LEU A 121 14.56 -3.41 -0.51
CA LEU A 121 14.35 -3.98 0.82
C LEU A 121 13.46 -3.07 1.66
N SER A 122 13.73 -1.76 1.69
CA SER A 122 12.89 -0.81 2.40
C SER A 122 11.45 -0.86 1.90
N HIS A 123 11.23 -0.89 0.58
CA HIS A 123 9.89 -0.94 0.00
C HIS A 123 9.16 -2.25 0.30
N LEU A 124 9.89 -3.38 0.34
CA LEU A 124 9.35 -4.66 0.76
C LEU A 124 8.89 -4.61 2.23
N PHE A 125 9.69 -4.07 3.14
CA PHE A 125 9.32 -3.95 4.55
C PHE A 125 8.11 -3.03 4.76
N THR A 126 8.06 -1.90 4.08
CA THR A 126 6.91 -1.00 4.15
C THR A 126 5.66 -1.63 3.53
N ALA A 127 5.78 -2.43 2.47
CA ALA A 127 4.66 -3.17 1.89
C ALA A 127 4.16 -4.32 2.77
N MET A 128 5.06 -5.06 3.43
CA MET A 128 4.69 -6.05 4.44
C MET A 128 3.95 -5.38 5.61
N THR A 129 4.41 -4.19 6.02
CA THR A 129 3.77 -3.42 7.08
C THR A 129 2.39 -2.91 6.66
N TYR A 130 2.23 -2.45 5.42
CA TYR A 130 0.92 -2.15 4.83
C TYR A 130 -0.04 -3.34 4.98
N GLY A 131 0.42 -4.54 4.60
CA GLY A 131 -0.37 -5.76 4.73
C GLY A 131 -0.78 -6.11 6.17
N LEU A 132 0.13 -5.93 7.13
CA LEU A 132 -0.15 -6.14 8.55
C LEU A 132 -1.19 -5.14 9.07
N VAL A 133 -0.99 -3.85 8.81
CA VAL A 133 -1.89 -2.78 9.25
C VAL A 133 -3.27 -2.96 8.62
N LEU A 134 -3.32 -3.29 7.33
CA LEU A 134 -4.55 -3.59 6.60
C LEU A 134 -5.36 -4.68 7.31
N THR A 135 -4.74 -5.81 7.64
CA THR A 135 -5.40 -6.90 8.37
C THR A 135 -5.89 -6.47 9.75
N VAL A 136 -5.05 -5.76 10.52
CA VAL A 136 -5.42 -5.31 11.88
C VAL A 136 -6.60 -4.35 11.83
N VAL A 137 -6.56 -3.35 10.96
CA VAL A 137 -7.62 -2.35 10.82
C VAL A 137 -8.91 -3.02 10.35
N LEU A 138 -8.83 -3.92 9.37
CA LEU A 138 -9.98 -4.67 8.89
C LEU A 138 -10.62 -5.50 10.00
N ALA A 139 -9.82 -6.24 10.77
CA ALA A 139 -10.31 -7.04 11.90
C ALA A 139 -11.00 -6.17 12.97
N ARG A 140 -10.48 -4.97 13.24
CA ARG A 140 -11.13 -4.00 14.14
C ARG A 140 -12.46 -3.51 13.57
N LEU A 141 -12.51 -3.14 12.29
CA LEU A 141 -13.74 -2.69 11.63
C LEU A 141 -14.82 -3.77 11.61
N ASP A 142 -14.43 -5.04 11.43
CA ASP A 142 -15.37 -6.17 11.46
C ASP A 142 -15.90 -6.44 12.88
N CYS A 143 -15.05 -6.37 13.91
CA CYS A 143 -15.46 -6.49 15.31
C CYS A 143 -16.47 -5.40 15.73
N TYR A 144 -16.25 -4.15 15.30
CA TYR A 144 -17.23 -3.06 15.51
C TYR A 144 -18.56 -3.34 14.83
N ALA A 145 -18.54 -3.90 13.62
CA ALA A 145 -19.76 -4.18 12.87
C ALA A 145 -20.58 -5.35 13.43
N GLU A 146 -19.94 -6.31 14.09
CA GLU A 146 -20.63 -7.40 14.79
C GLU A 146 -21.19 -6.93 16.14
N SER A 147 -20.50 -6.04 16.85
CA SER A 147 -20.99 -5.45 18.11
C SER A 147 -22.24 -4.58 17.92
N CYS A 148 -22.44 -3.96 16.75
CA CYS A 148 -23.66 -3.20 16.43
C CYS A 148 -24.89 -4.07 16.05
N LYS A 149 -24.78 -5.41 16.10
CA LYS A 149 -25.90 -6.32 15.85
C LYS A 149 -26.61 -6.79 17.13
N HIS A 150 -26.17 -6.35 18.29
CA HIS A 150 -26.81 -6.58 19.59
C HIS A 150 -27.31 -5.26 20.16
#